data_AF-A0A517YHW4-F1
#
_entry.id   AF-A0A517YHW4-F1
#
_cell.length_a   1.000
_cell.length_b   1.000
_cell.length_c   1.000
_cell.angle_alpha   90.00
_cell.angle_beta   90.00
_cell.angle_gamma   90.00
#
_symmetry.space_group_name_H-M   'P 1'
#
loop_
_entity.id
_entity.type
_entity.pdbx_description
1 polymer ?
#
loop_
_entity_poly.entity_id
_entity_poly.type
_entity_poly.pdbx_seq_one_letter_code
_entity_poly.pdbx_strand_id
1 'polypeptide(L)'
;MSAPSDAPQPPTHPDEVNRLWQHGMHEERLFHDRLNYFSAMQIGLLGVFAIFYHKDAAPAVFIPLTGVAVSFTLLWLWVQIRHWRYCVHVNELIKLAVPEYRRTIAAFAGPGRTDGLSISRPLAFAVPLLFAATWLALCTWMLIRAVS
;
A
#
# COMPACT_ATOMS: atom_id res chain seq x y z
N MET A 1 -4.28 44.28 3.40
CA MET A 1 -5.17 43.17 3.79
C MET A 1 -4.58 41.91 3.16
N SER A 2 -3.63 41.30 3.86
CA SER A 2 -2.85 40.17 3.34
C SER A 2 -3.64 38.89 3.59
N ALA A 3 -3.91 38.11 2.53
CA ALA A 3 -4.58 36.82 2.67
C ALA A 3 -3.79 35.92 3.64
N PRO A 4 -4.46 35.12 4.49
CA PRO A 4 -3.78 34.08 5.23
C PRO A 4 -3.19 33.12 4.21
N SER A 5 -1.87 32.95 4.24
CA SER A 5 -1.24 31.85 3.54
C SER A 5 -1.59 30.58 4.32
N ASP A 6 -2.69 29.92 3.95
CA ASP A 6 -3.15 28.64 4.52
C ASP A 6 -2.21 27.45 4.18
N ALA A 7 -0.93 27.74 3.91
CA ALA A 7 0.09 26.71 3.82
C ALA A 7 0.44 26.27 5.24
N PRO A 8 0.34 24.96 5.57
CA PRO A 8 0.74 24.45 6.87
C PRO A 8 2.17 24.88 7.17
N GLN A 9 2.37 25.73 8.17
CA GLN A 9 3.72 26.08 8.60
C GLN A 9 4.35 24.87 9.29
N PRO A 10 5.62 24.55 9.00
CA PRO A 10 6.29 23.44 9.65
C PRO A 10 6.37 23.69 11.16
N PRO A 11 6.11 22.67 11.99
CA PRO A 11 6.23 22.81 13.44
C PRO A 11 7.65 23.22 13.82
N THR A 12 7.76 24.23 14.70
CA THR A 12 9.05 24.79 15.11
C THR A 12 9.41 24.43 16.55
N HIS A 13 8.44 24.02 17.37
CA HIS A 13 8.68 23.62 18.76
C HIS A 13 9.20 22.17 18.84
N PRO A 14 10.24 21.87 19.64
CA PRO A 14 10.81 20.52 19.75
C PRO A 14 9.78 19.42 20.02
N ASP A 15 8.79 19.68 20.87
CA ASP A 15 7.72 18.71 21.17
C ASP A 15 6.80 18.43 19.98
N GLU A 16 6.51 19.45 19.17
CA GLU A 16 5.67 19.28 17.97
C GLU A 16 6.42 18.48 16.90
N VAL A 17 7.71 18.74 16.75
CA VAL A 17 8.60 17.96 15.88
C VAL A 17 8.68 16.51 16.34
N ASN A 18 8.83 16.26 17.64
CA ASN A 18 8.84 14.90 18.19
C ASN A 18 7.50 14.18 17.98
N ARG A 19 6.37 14.85 18.18
CA ARG A 19 5.04 14.28 17.91
C ARG A 19 4.85 13.95 16.42
N LEU A 20 5.25 14.86 15.53
CA LEU A 20 5.19 14.63 14.09
C LEU A 20 6.07 13.44 13.68
N TRP A 21 7.27 13.34 14.25
CA TRP A 21 8.18 12.23 14.03
C TRP A 21 7.59 10.89 14.49
N GLN A 22 7.07 10.83 15.72
CA GLN A 22 6.41 9.63 16.26
C GLN A 22 5.20 9.24 15.42
N HIS A 23 4.40 10.21 14.98
CA HIS A 23 3.28 10.00 14.08
C HIS A 23 3.72 9.40 12.75
N GLY A 24 4.76 9.96 12.12
CA GLY A 24 5.32 9.43 10.87
C GLY A 24 5.80 7.98 10.99
N MET A 25 6.56 7.67 12.05
CA MET A 25 7.01 6.29 12.31
C MET A 25 5.85 5.34 12.55
N HIS A 26 4.81 5.80 13.26
CA HIS A 26 3.61 5.00 13.51
C HIS A 26 2.87 4.66 12.20
N GLU A 27 2.67 5.66 11.34
CA GLU A 27 2.01 5.48 10.04
C GLU A 27 2.79 4.55 9.11
N GLU A 28 4.13 4.66 9.10
CA GLU A 28 4.98 3.76 8.34
C GLU A 28 4.87 2.31 8.85
N ARG A 29 4.88 2.10 10.16
CA ARG A 29 4.68 0.76 10.74
C ARG A 29 3.31 0.19 10.38
N LEU A 30 2.26 0.99 10.55
CA LEU A 30 0.89 0.60 10.23
C LEU A 30 0.74 0.23 8.76
N PHE A 31 1.42 0.93 7.86
CA PHE A 31 1.44 0.64 6.43
C PHE A 31 2.04 -0.74 6.12
N HIS A 32 3.16 -1.10 6.75
CA HIS A 32 3.79 -2.41 6.59
C HIS A 32 2.95 -3.53 7.21
N ASP A 33 2.42 -3.32 8.41
CA ASP A 33 1.56 -4.29 9.10
C ASP A 33 0.32 -4.61 8.26
N ARG A 34 -0.31 -3.59 7.67
CA ARG A 34 -1.44 -3.75 6.73
C ARG A 34 -1.06 -4.61 5.52
N LEU A 35 0.08 -4.36 4.89
CA LEU A 35 0.55 -5.16 3.75
C LEU A 35 0.77 -6.63 4.15
N ASN A 36 1.31 -6.88 5.34
CA ASN A 36 1.51 -8.24 5.84
C ASN A 36 0.17 -8.95 6.08
N TYR A 37 -0.80 -8.30 6.74
CA TYR A 37 -2.13 -8.88 6.95
C TYR A 37 -2.85 -9.18 5.64
N PHE A 38 -2.77 -8.25 4.68
CA PHE A 38 -3.31 -8.47 3.34
C PHE A 38 -2.67 -9.68 2.67
N SER A 39 -1.35 -9.77 2.68
CA SER A 39 -0.62 -10.88 2.07
C SER A 39 -0.99 -12.22 2.70
N ALA A 40 -1.04 -12.29 4.03
CA ALA A 40 -1.46 -13.49 4.75
C ALA A 40 -2.89 -13.92 4.39
N MET A 41 -3.82 -12.96 4.31
CA MET A 41 -5.20 -13.21 3.91
C MET A 41 -5.29 -13.71 2.46
N GLN A 42 -4.56 -13.10 1.53
CA GLN A 42 -4.56 -13.50 0.12
C GLN A 42 -3.97 -14.89 -0.09
N ILE A 43 -2.88 -15.23 0.61
CA ILE A 43 -2.29 -16.56 0.60
C ILE A 43 -3.29 -17.59 1.14
N GLY A 44 -3.97 -17.27 2.25
CA GLY A 44 -5.02 -18.12 2.80
C GLY A 44 -6.16 -18.35 1.81
N LEU A 45 -6.62 -17.29 1.14
CA LEU A 45 -7.69 -17.38 0.14
C LEU A 45 -7.29 -18.19 -1.10
N LEU A 46 -6.05 -18.05 -1.56
CA LEU A 46 -5.48 -18.90 -2.62
C LEU A 46 -5.36 -20.36 -2.18
N GLY A 47 -4.99 -20.62 -0.93
CA GLY A 47 -4.96 -21.96 -0.36
C GLY A 47 -6.34 -22.61 -0.33
N VAL A 48 -7.36 -21.88 0.12
CA VAL A 48 -8.76 -22.30 0.08
C VAL A 48 -9.18 -22.58 -1.37
N PHE A 49 -8.89 -21.67 -2.30
CA PHE A 49 -9.17 -21.87 -3.72
C PHE A 49 -8.53 -23.15 -4.26
N ALA A 50 -7.25 -23.41 -3.96
CA ALA A 50 -6.52 -24.59 -4.41
C ALA A 50 -7.11 -25.90 -3.84
N ILE A 51 -7.46 -25.92 -2.55
CA ILE A 51 -8.07 -27.10 -1.90
C ILE A 51 -9.43 -27.43 -2.52
N PHE A 52 -10.30 -26.42 -2.66
CA PHE A 52 -11.61 -26.60 -3.29
C PHE A 52 -11.47 -27.05 -4.74
N TYR A 53 -10.54 -26.43 -5.48
CA TYR A 53 -10.32 -26.77 -6.89
C TYR A 53 -9.91 -28.24 -7.06
N HIS A 54 -9.17 -28.80 -6.11
CA HIS A 54 -8.75 -30.20 -6.15
C HIS A 54 -9.85 -31.18 -5.72
N LYS A 55 -10.72 -30.83 -4.76
CA LYS A 55 -11.79 -31.74 -4.26
C LYS A 55 -13.02 -31.77 -5.16
N ASP A 56 -13.53 -30.62 -5.56
CA ASP A 56 -14.75 -30.52 -6.37
C ASP A 56 -14.71 -29.21 -7.19
N ALA A 57 -14.40 -29.36 -8.48
CA ALA A 57 -14.27 -28.22 -9.40
C ALA A 57 -15.65 -27.73 -9.89
N ALA A 58 -16.55 -27.35 -8.97
CA ALA A 58 -17.86 -26.78 -9.30
C ALA A 58 -17.74 -25.31 -9.71
N PRO A 59 -17.84 -24.95 -11.02
CA PRO A 59 -17.55 -23.60 -11.50
C PRO A 59 -18.45 -22.52 -10.88
N ALA A 60 -19.67 -22.91 -10.51
CA ALA A 60 -20.65 -22.05 -9.85
C ALA A 60 -20.18 -21.50 -8.49
N VAL A 61 -19.24 -22.17 -7.82
CA VAL A 61 -18.65 -21.72 -6.54
C VAL A 61 -17.39 -20.87 -6.78
N PHE A 62 -16.60 -21.19 -7.81
CA PHE A 62 -15.35 -20.48 -8.09
C PHE A 62 -15.56 -19.07 -8.65
N ILE A 63 -16.53 -18.87 -9.55
CA ILE A 63 -16.80 -17.55 -10.13
C ILE A 63 -17.10 -16.49 -9.03
N PRO A 64 -18.07 -16.71 -8.11
CA PRO A 64 -18.33 -15.75 -7.06
C PRO A 64 -17.15 -15.60 -6.09
N LEU A 65 -16.44 -16.69 -5.78
CA LEU A 65 -15.24 -16.65 -4.93
C LEU A 65 -14.14 -15.77 -5.54
N THR A 66 -13.82 -15.98 -6.82
CA THR A 66 -12.82 -15.17 -7.54
C THR A 66 -13.29 -13.73 -7.71
N GLY A 67 -14.60 -13.51 -7.91
CA GLY A 67 -15.18 -12.18 -7.98
C GLY A 67 -14.97 -11.40 -6.67
N VAL A 68 -15.31 -12.01 -5.53
CA VAL A 68 -15.09 -11.43 -4.20
C VAL A 68 -13.60 -11.16 -3.95
N ALA A 69 -12.73 -12.11 -4.33
CA ALA A 69 -11.29 -11.96 -4.17
C ALA A 69 -10.72 -10.78 -4.99
N VAL A 70 -11.15 -10.63 -6.25
CA VAL A 70 -10.81 -9.48 -7.11
C VAL A 70 -11.32 -8.18 -6.49
N SER A 71 -12.60 -8.11 -6.12
CA SER A 71 -13.19 -6.89 -5.55
C SER A 71 -12.48 -6.48 -4.25
N PHE A 72 -12.21 -7.43 -3.36
CA PHE A 72 -11.49 -7.18 -2.12
C PHE A 72 -10.06 -6.69 -2.39
N THR A 73 -9.36 -7.30 -3.34
CA THR A 73 -8.00 -6.90 -3.71
C THR A 73 -7.95 -5.50 -4.33
N LEU A 74 -8.88 -5.16 -5.21
CA LEU A 74 -8.96 -3.83 -5.82
C LEU A 74 -9.33 -2.75 -4.79
N LEU A 75 -10.28 -3.03 -3.90
CA LEU A 75 -10.63 -2.14 -2.80
C LEU A 75 -9.41 -1.91 -1.90
N TRP A 76 -8.68 -2.97 -1.56
CA TRP A 76 -7.47 -2.87 -0.77
C TRP A 76 -6.41 -2.01 -1.47
N LEU A 77 -6.14 -2.26 -2.75
CA LEU A 77 -5.19 -1.47 -3.54
C LEU A 77 -5.55 0.01 -3.52
N TRP A 78 -6.84 0.35 -3.65
CA TRP A 78 -7.30 1.74 -3.56
C TRP A 78 -7.02 2.37 -2.18
N VAL A 79 -7.33 1.65 -1.09
CA VAL A 79 -7.03 2.09 0.28
C VAL A 79 -5.51 2.25 0.47
N GLN A 80 -4.72 1.32 -0.05
CA GLN A 80 -3.26 1.34 0.04
C GLN A 80 -2.65 2.54 -0.68
N ILE A 81 -3.14 2.86 -1.88
CA ILE A 81 -2.72 4.05 -2.65
C ILE A 81 -3.05 5.32 -1.87
N ARG A 82 -4.24 5.40 -1.28
CA ARG A 82 -4.65 6.55 -0.46
C ARG A 82 -3.75 6.72 0.75
N HIS A 83 -3.45 5.64 1.48
CA HIS A 83 -2.60 5.66 2.66
C HIS A 83 -1.15 6.01 2.30
N TRP A 84 -0.62 5.47 1.20
CA TRP A 84 0.70 5.85 0.68
C TRP A 84 0.83 7.35 0.44
N ARG A 85 -0.17 7.98 -0.19
CA ARG A 85 -0.16 9.44 -0.43
C ARG A 85 -0.10 10.23 0.88
N TYR A 86 -0.76 9.72 1.92
CA TYR A 86 -0.71 10.31 3.25
C TYR A 86 0.68 10.17 3.87
N CYS A 87 1.29 8.97 3.83
CA CYS A 87 2.66 8.76 4.34
C CYS A 87 3.70 9.64 3.61
N VAL A 88 3.56 9.81 2.29
CA VAL A 88 4.41 10.73 1.52
C VAL A 88 4.25 12.16 2.02
N HIS A 89 3.01 12.61 2.24
CA HIS A 89 2.76 13.96 2.75
C HIS A 89 3.39 14.18 4.14
N VAL A 90 3.22 13.23 5.07
CA VAL A 90 3.83 13.29 6.40
C VAL A 90 5.36 13.27 6.30
N ASN A 91 5.95 12.46 5.42
CA ASN A 91 7.40 12.42 5.21
C ASN A 91 7.96 13.74 4.67
N GLU A 92 7.25 14.43 3.76
CA GLU A 92 7.66 15.76 3.31
C GLU A 92 7.60 16.79 4.45
N LEU A 93 6.58 16.75 5.31
CA LEU A 93 6.52 17.61 6.49
C LEU A 93 7.68 17.33 7.46
N ILE A 94 8.04 16.06 7.67
CA ILE A 94 9.17 15.67 8.52
C ILE A 94 10.50 16.19 7.94
N LYS A 95 10.70 16.13 6.62
CA LYS A 95 11.89 16.70 5.96
C LYS A 95 12.00 18.22 6.16
N LEU A 96 10.88 18.92 6.23
CA LEU A 96 10.87 20.37 6.50
C LEU A 96 11.14 20.67 7.98
N ALA A 97 10.57 19.89 8.89
CA ALA A 97 10.70 20.07 10.33
C ALA A 97 12.07 19.60 10.90
N VAL A 98 12.67 18.55 10.32
CA VAL A 98 13.92 17.94 10.80
C VAL A 98 15.01 18.06 9.73
N PRO A 99 15.82 19.15 9.74
CA PRO A 99 16.80 19.41 8.69
C PRO A 99 17.95 18.39 8.66
N GLU A 100 18.22 17.71 9.77
CA GLU A 100 19.19 16.61 9.85
C GLU A 100 18.71 15.38 9.08
N TYR A 101 17.45 14.98 9.28
CA TYR A 101 16.82 13.89 8.54
C TYR A 101 16.81 14.17 7.02
N ARG A 102 16.49 15.41 6.63
CA ARG A 102 16.59 15.84 5.23
C ARG A 102 17.99 15.66 4.66
N ARG A 103 19.03 16.05 5.41
CA ARG A 103 20.43 15.86 5.00
C ARG A 103 20.78 14.39 4.84
N THR A 104 20.36 13.53 5.77
CA THR A 104 20.57 12.08 5.69
C THR A 104 19.93 11.48 4.43
N ILE A 105 18.68 11.83 4.13
CA ILE A 105 18.01 11.38 2.90
C ILE A 105 18.73 11.89 1.65
N ALA A 106 19.10 13.17 1.61
CA ALA A 106 19.77 13.76 0.46
C ALA A 106 21.13 13.10 0.20
N ALA A 107 21.88 12.77 1.25
CA ALA A 107 23.13 12.02 1.14
C ALA A 107 22.92 10.59 0.65
N PHE A 108 21.83 9.93 1.08
CA PHE A 108 21.52 8.55 0.70
C PHE A 108 20.99 8.42 -0.75
N ALA A 109 20.21 9.40 -1.22
CA ALA A 109 19.57 9.32 -2.53
C ALA A 109 20.55 9.52 -3.71
N GLY A 110 21.70 10.15 -3.50
CA GLY A 110 22.71 10.43 -4.53
C GLY A 110 22.36 11.63 -5.43
N PRO A 111 23.33 12.15 -6.23
CA PRO A 111 23.10 13.34 -7.07
C PRO A 111 21.99 13.09 -8.10
N GLY A 112 20.91 13.87 -8.04
CA GLY A 112 19.81 13.82 -9.01
C GLY A 112 18.68 12.82 -8.71
N ARG A 113 18.72 12.11 -7.58
CA ARG A 113 17.60 11.26 -7.12
C ARG A 113 17.03 11.84 -5.82
N THR A 114 15.71 12.01 -5.77
CA THR A 114 15.00 12.68 -4.67
C THR A 114 14.50 11.73 -3.58
N ASP A 115 14.59 10.42 -3.79
CA ASP A 115 13.65 9.51 -3.14
C ASP A 115 14.32 8.54 -2.15
N GLY A 116 14.39 8.94 -0.88
CA GLY A 116 14.59 8.02 0.25
C GLY A 116 13.46 6.99 0.42
N LEU A 117 12.29 7.23 -0.20
CA LEU A 117 11.15 6.31 -0.27
C LEU A 117 11.12 5.48 -1.58
N SER A 118 12.16 5.58 -2.42
CA SER A 118 12.15 4.97 -3.77
C SER A 118 12.03 3.45 -3.76
N ILE A 119 12.48 2.77 -2.70
CA ILE A 119 12.53 1.30 -2.62
C ILE A 119 11.25 0.75 -1.96
N SER A 120 10.70 1.48 -0.99
CA SER A 120 9.41 1.14 -0.36
C SER A 120 8.24 1.30 -1.31
N ARG A 121 8.33 2.21 -2.29
CA ARG A 121 7.28 2.43 -3.31
C ARG A 121 7.01 1.22 -4.21
N PRO A 122 7.99 0.62 -4.93
CA PRO A 122 7.74 -0.56 -5.74
C PRO A 122 7.29 -1.75 -4.89
N LEU A 123 7.87 -1.97 -3.71
CA LEU A 123 7.46 -3.09 -2.85
C LEU A 123 6.02 -2.95 -2.35
N ALA A 124 5.61 -1.73 -1.96
CA ALA A 124 4.28 -1.41 -1.49
C ALA A 124 3.16 -1.73 -2.49
N PHE A 125 3.44 -1.55 -3.79
CA PHE A 125 2.44 -1.75 -4.84
C PHE A 125 2.60 -3.09 -5.54
N ALA A 126 3.82 -3.63 -5.62
CA ALA A 126 4.08 -4.91 -6.28
C ALA A 126 3.24 -6.03 -5.66
N VAL A 127 3.19 -6.12 -4.33
CA VAL A 127 2.47 -7.21 -3.66
C VAL A 127 0.97 -7.18 -3.96
N PRO A 128 0.22 -6.08 -3.72
CA PRO A 128 -1.20 -6.03 -4.08
C PRO A 128 -1.48 -6.18 -5.58
N LEU A 129 -0.61 -5.64 -6.45
CA LEU A 129 -0.76 -5.79 -7.90
C LEU A 129 -0.57 -7.22 -8.37
N LEU A 130 0.40 -7.95 -7.80
CA LEU A 130 0.60 -9.36 -8.11
C LEU A 130 -0.64 -10.18 -7.75
N PHE A 131 -1.20 -9.99 -6.56
CA PHE A 131 -2.44 -10.67 -6.17
C PHE A 131 -3.62 -10.26 -7.05
N ALA A 132 -3.75 -8.98 -7.43
CA ALA A 132 -4.79 -8.52 -8.33
C ALA A 132 -4.69 -9.24 -9.69
N ALA A 133 -3.48 -9.32 -10.26
CA ALA A 133 -3.22 -10.02 -11.51
C ALA A 133 -3.54 -11.52 -11.40
N THR A 134 -3.13 -12.16 -10.30
CA THR A 134 -3.45 -13.58 -10.04
C THR A 134 -4.96 -13.82 -10.02
N TRP A 135 -5.71 -13.02 -9.27
CA TRP A 135 -7.16 -13.20 -9.18
C TRP A 135 -7.89 -12.88 -10.47
N LEU A 136 -7.45 -11.85 -11.21
CA LEU A 136 -8.00 -11.55 -12.54
C LEU A 136 -7.75 -12.68 -13.52
N ALA A 137 -6.54 -13.27 -13.52
CA ALA A 137 -6.21 -14.42 -14.36
C ALA A 137 -7.08 -15.63 -14.01
N LEU A 138 -7.23 -15.95 -12.71
CA LEU A 138 -8.07 -17.06 -12.25
C LEU A 138 -9.55 -16.83 -12.58
N CYS A 139 -10.07 -15.62 -12.36
CA CYS A 139 -11.44 -15.26 -12.69
C CYS A 139 -11.71 -15.40 -14.19
N THR A 140 -10.83 -14.83 -15.02
CA THR A 140 -10.93 -14.90 -16.48
C THR A 140 -10.90 -16.34 -16.96
N TRP A 141 -9.99 -17.15 -16.42
CA TRP A 141 -9.88 -18.57 -16.75
C TRP A 141 -11.15 -19.36 -16.37
N MET A 142 -11.73 -19.08 -15.20
CA MET A 142 -12.99 -19.70 -14.77
C MET A 142 -14.16 -19.32 -15.66
N LEU A 143 -14.24 -18.05 -16.08
CA LEU A 143 -15.28 -17.59 -17.01
C LEU A 143 -15.17 -18.29 -18.38
N ILE A 144 -13.97 -18.43 -18.91
CA ILE A 144 -13.73 -19.16 -20.17
C ILE A 144 -14.19 -20.62 -20.02
N ARG A 145 -13.81 -21.28 -18.93
CA ARG A 145 -14.18 -22.67 -18.66
C ARG A 145 -15.68 -22.88 -18.42
N ALA A 146 -16.39 -21.89 -17.89
CA ALA A 146 -17.83 -21.99 -17.68
C ALA A 146 -18.65 -21.84 -18.97
N VAL A 147 -18.07 -21.20 -20.00
CA VAL A 147 -18.69 -20.98 -21.32
C VAL A 147 -18.32 -22.07 -22.33
N SER A 148 -17.18 -22.76 -22.12
CA SER A 148 -16.67 -23.85 -22.98
C SER A 148 -17.23 -25.20 -22.56
#